data_AF-A0A520GKB9-F1
#
_entry.id   AF-A0A520GKB9-F1
#
_cell.length_a   1.000
_cell.length_b   1.000
_cell.length_c   1.000
_cell.angle_alpha   90.00
_cell.angle_beta   90.00
_cell.angle_gamma   90.00
#
_symmetry.space_group_name_H-M   'P 1'
#
loop_
_entity.id
_entity.type
_entity.pdbx_description
1 polymer ?
#
loop_
_entity_poly.entity_id
_entity_poly.type
_entity_poly.pdbx_seq_one_letter_code
_entity_poly.pdbx_strand_id
1 'polypeptide(L)' 'MSLEFLGGSPNASDRQVRPFSPAVRAGDFIYVSGQVPANAEGEIVVGGIEAQTRQV' A
#
# COMPACT_ATOMS: atom_id res chain seq x y z
N MET A 1 11.20 -20.31 9.15
CA MET A 1 9.93 -19.57 9.05
C MET A 1 9.89 -18.93 7.66
N SER A 2 8.90 -19.25 6.82
CA SER A 2 8.80 -18.67 5.47
C SER A 2 8.06 -17.34 5.52
N LEU A 3 8.51 -16.38 4.70
CA LEU A 3 7.77 -15.14 4.45
C LEU A 3 6.89 -15.33 3.22
N GLU A 4 5.64 -14.91 3.32
CA GLU A 4 4.72 -14.83 2.18
C GLU A 4 4.48 -13.36 1.85
N PHE A 5 4.77 -12.96 0.61
CA PHE A 5 4.57 -11.60 0.13
C PHE A 5 3.16 -11.43 -0.44
N LEU A 6 2.45 -10.40 0.03
CA LEU A 6 1.05 -10.14 -0.31
C LEU A 6 0.91 -8.80 -1.04
N GLY A 7 0.13 -8.80 -2.12
CA GLY A 7 -0.13 -7.63 -2.96
C GLY A 7 0.79 -7.53 -4.20
N GLY A 8 0.46 -6.62 -5.11
CA GLY A 8 1.28 -6.31 -6.29
C GLY A 8 2.47 -5.42 -5.97
N SER A 9 3.40 -5.25 -6.90
CA SER A 9 4.51 -4.29 -6.75
C SER A 9 3.95 -2.88 -6.53
N PRO A 10 4.25 -2.23 -5.40
CA PRO A 10 3.71 -0.91 -5.10
C PRO A 10 4.32 0.11 -6.07
N ASN A 11 3.46 0.72 -6.87
CA ASN A 11 3.81 1.84 -7.73
C ASN A 11 3.48 3.13 -6.97
N ALA A 12 4.47 4.02 -6.86
CA ALA A 12 4.22 5.37 -6.35
C ALA A 12 3.62 6.27 -7.44
N SER A 13 3.26 7.51 -7.09
CA SER A 13 2.68 8.50 -8.00
C SER A 13 3.58 8.86 -9.19
N ASP A 14 4.89 8.60 -9.08
CA ASP A 14 5.88 8.72 -10.16
C ASP A 14 5.95 7.45 -11.05
N ARG A 15 5.07 6.48 -10.82
CA ARG A 15 4.99 5.17 -11.48
C ARG A 15 6.26 4.32 -11.37
N GLN A 16 7.09 4.58 -10.36
CA GLN A 16 8.25 3.74 -10.07
C GLN A 16 7.91 2.69 -9.03
N VAL A 17 8.47 1.49 -9.23
CA VAL A 17 8.42 0.41 -8.25
C VAL A 17 9.26 0.79 -7.05
N ARG A 18 8.73 0.57 -5.84
CA ARG A 18 9.46 0.79 -4.60
C ARG A 18 10.01 -0.52 -4.03
N PRO A 19 11.18 -0.51 -3.38
CA PRO A 19 11.79 -1.71 -2.80
C PRO A 19 11.17 -2.06 -1.45
N PHE A 20 9.84 -2.11 -1.37
CA PHE A 20 9.10 -2.59 -0.20
C PHE A 20 7.92 -3.47 -0.63
N SER A 21 7.44 -4.29 0.29
CA SER A 21 6.28 -5.16 0.08
C SER A 21 5.01 -4.51 0.65
N PRO A 22 3.85 -4.55 -0.04
CA PRO A 22 2.62 -3.97 0.50
C PRO A 22 2.23 -4.62 1.83
N ALA A 23 2.32 -5.95 1.90
CA ALA A 23 2.25 -6.69 3.14
C ALA A 23 3.09 -7.97 3.10
N VAL A 24 3.46 -8.46 4.27
CA VAL A 24 4.15 -9.75 4.46
C VAL A 24 3.47 -10.54 5.56
N ARG A 25 3.17 -11.81 5.31
CA ARG A 25 2.76 -12.76 6.36
C ARG A 25 4.01 -13.48 6.89
N ALA A 26 4.16 -13.50 8.21
CA ALA A 26 5.18 -14.26 8.91
C ALA A 26 4.51 -15.04 10.06
N GLY A 27 4.24 -16.32 9.82
CA GLY A 27 3.44 -17.14 10.73
C GLY A 27 2.00 -16.61 10.82
N ASP A 28 1.57 -16.31 12.04
CA ASP A 28 0.20 -15.88 12.33
C ASP A 28 -0.01 -14.37 12.16
N PHE A 29 1.07 -13.60 11.92
CA PHE A 29 1.00 -12.15 11.78
C PHE A 29 1.10 -11.72 10.33
N ILE A 30 0.34 -10.67 10.00
CA ILE A 30 0.47 -9.90 8.77
C ILE A 30 0.99 -8.51 9.13
N TYR A 31 2.11 -8.14 8.52
CA TYR A 31 2.70 -6.81 8.63
C TYR A 31 2.34 -6.01 7.39
N VAL A 32 1.62 -4.91 7.57
CA VAL A 32 1.14 -4.05 6.48
C VAL A 32 2.01 -2.80 6.44
N SER A 33 2.52 -2.45 5.25
CA SER A 33 3.24 -1.19 5.04
C SER A 33 2.32 0.01 5.24
N GLY A 34 2.88 1.21 5.44
CA GLY A 34 2.10 2.43 5.49
C GLY A 34 1.27 2.60 4.21
N GLN A 35 -0.04 2.78 4.37
CA GLN A 35 -0.96 3.01 3.26
C GLN A 35 -1.09 4.51 2.98
N VAL A 36 -1.27 4.84 1.70
CA VAL A 36 -1.50 6.21 1.21
C VAL A 36 -2.86 6.25 0.51
N PRO A 37 -3.54 7.41 0.47
CA PRO A 37 -4.90 7.53 -0.05
C PRO A 37 -4.93 7.55 -1.59
N ALA A 38 -4.32 6.55 -2.22
CA ALA A 38 -4.27 6.42 -3.67
C ALA A 38 -5.47 5.62 -4.20
N ASN A 39 -5.99 6.02 -5.35
CA ASN A 39 -7.00 5.26 -6.10
C ASN A 39 -6.35 4.07 -6.85
N ALA A 40 -7.15 3.33 -7.62
CA ALA A 40 -6.67 2.18 -8.39
C ALA A 40 -5.63 2.56 -9.46
N GLU A 41 -5.63 3.82 -9.89
CA GLU A 41 -4.70 4.39 -10.86
C GLU A 41 -3.37 4.87 -10.23
N GLY A 42 -3.25 4.82 -8.89
CA GLY A 42 -2.08 5.27 -8.14
C GLY A 42 -2.03 6.77 -7.87
N GLU A 43 -3.14 7.47 -8.10
CA GLU A 43 -3.30 8.91 -7.89
C GLU A 43 -3.93 9.19 -6.52
N ILE A 44 -3.51 10.26 -5.87
CA ILE A 44 -4.10 10.67 -4.58
C ILE A 44 -5.54 11.12 -4.79
N VAL A 45 -6.48 10.55 -4.02
CA VAL A 45 -7.89 10.93 -4.12
C VAL A 45 -8.09 12.42 -3.81
N VAL A 46 -8.91 13.07 -4.64
CA VAL A 46 -9.24 14.48 -4.50
C VAL A 46 -10.16 14.69 -3.30
N GLY A 47 -9.90 15.74 -2.52
CA GLY A 47 -10.71 16.12 -1.37
C GLY A 47 -9.86 16.72 -0.25
N GLY A 48 -10.41 16.74 0.95
CA GLY A 48 -9.70 17.10 2.17
C GLY A 48 -9.26 15.88 2.98
N ILE A 49 -8.83 16.12 4.21
CA ILE A 49 -8.34 15.08 5.12
C ILE A 49 -9.34 13.94 5.32
N GLU A 50 -10.64 14.22 5.43
CA GLU A 50 -11.67 13.20 5.63
C GLU A 50 -11.74 12.19 4.49
N ALA A 51 -11.73 12.67 3.24
CA ALA A 51 -11.79 11.83 2.05
C ALA A 51 -10.54 10.96 1.93
N GLN A 52 -9.37 11.54 2.22
CA GLN A 52 -8.10 10.83 2.18
C GLN A 52 -7.98 9.80 3.31
N THR A 53 -8.38 10.15 4.53
CA THR A 53 -8.37 9.20 5.67
C THR A 53 -9.31 8.02 5.43
N ARG A 54 -10.44 8.21 4.75
CA ARG A 54 -11.34 7.10 4.39
C ARG A 54 -10.76 6.16 3.33
N GLN A 55 -9.87 6.66 2.47
CA GLN A 55 -9.27 5.87 1.39
C GLN A 55 -8.11 4.98 1.86
N VAL A 56 -7.47 5.36 2.96
CA VAL A 56 -6.44 4.56 3.67
C VAL A 56 -7.07 3.32 4.27
#